data_AF-A0A2D5ETW0-F1
#
_entry.id   AF-A0A2D5ETW0-F1
#
_cell.length_a   1.000
_cell.length_b   1.000
_cell.length_c   1.000
_cell.angle_alpha   90.00
_cell.angle_beta   90.00
_cell.angle_gamma   90.00
#
_symmetry.space_group_name_H-M   'P 1'
#
loop_
_entity.id
_entity.type
_entity.pdbx_description
1 polymer ?
#
loop_
_entity_poly.entity_id
_entity_poly.type
_entity_poly.pdbx_seq_one_letter_code
_entity_poly.pdbx_strand_id
1 'polypeptide(L)'
;MQAPRTRRLRTPRLRTGLRLVAALALTLCLGAGCGDDDAPAGTDAGMDAGGPACTPSGFWCDPGESCDRGGRCDGPGTCVPVPDPCPTPGPDDQVCGCDGAFYPSECTARAAGVDVYFDDEPCTTPAE
;
A
#
# COMPACT_ATOMS: atom_id res chain seq x y z
N MET A 1 13.08 -39.71 -74.07
CA MET A 1 13.53 -39.82 -72.67
C MET A 1 12.72 -38.84 -71.82
N GLN A 2 12.50 -39.18 -70.55
CA GLN A 2 11.45 -38.72 -69.63
C GLN A 2 11.08 -37.21 -69.55
N ALA A 3 9.82 -37.00 -69.16
CA ALA A 3 9.12 -35.77 -68.81
C ALA A 3 9.68 -34.99 -67.60
N PRO A 4 9.22 -33.73 -67.42
CA PRO A 4 8.84 -33.25 -66.09
C PRO A 4 7.32 -33.04 -65.98
N ARG A 5 6.74 -33.73 -64.99
CA ARG A 5 5.31 -33.69 -64.64
C ARG A 5 4.99 -32.37 -63.92
N THR A 6 4.30 -31.45 -64.59
CA THR A 6 3.73 -30.27 -63.94
C THR A 6 2.54 -30.69 -63.05
N ARG A 7 2.76 -30.69 -61.74
CA ARG A 7 1.75 -30.99 -60.73
C ARG A 7 0.80 -29.78 -60.62
N ARG A 8 -0.26 -29.75 -61.43
CA ARG A 8 -1.35 -28.78 -61.24
C ARG A 8 -1.98 -29.06 -59.88
N LEU A 9 -1.84 -28.13 -58.93
CA LEU A 9 -2.52 -28.21 -57.65
C LEU A 9 -4.03 -28.19 -57.92
N ARG A 10 -4.67 -29.32 -57.65
CA ARG A 10 -6.13 -29.43 -57.55
C ARG A 10 -6.55 -28.61 -56.34
N THR A 11 -7.33 -27.56 -56.54
CA THR A 11 -8.05 -26.86 -55.48
C THR A 11 -9.26 -27.71 -55.05
N PRO A 12 -9.29 -28.29 -53.84
CA PRO A 12 -10.50 -28.92 -53.34
C PRO A 12 -11.49 -27.83 -52.90
N ARG A 13 -12.55 -27.73 -53.72
CA ARG A 13 -13.90 -27.24 -53.45
C ARG A 13 -14.16 -26.67 -52.04
N LEU A 14 -14.22 -25.34 -52.01
CA LEU A 14 -15.03 -24.54 -51.09
C LEU A 14 -16.47 -25.10 -51.08
N ARG A 15 -16.96 -25.60 -49.94
CA ARG A 15 -18.39 -25.65 -49.57
C ARG A 15 -18.58 -26.28 -48.18
N THR A 16 -19.40 -25.60 -47.37
CA THR A 16 -20.17 -26.16 -46.24
C THR A 16 -19.41 -26.67 -45.02
N GLY A 17 -18.78 -25.77 -44.26
CA GLY A 17 -18.29 -26.06 -42.89
C GLY A 17 -18.58 -24.99 -41.83
N LEU A 18 -19.16 -23.84 -42.19
CA LEU A 18 -19.21 -22.65 -41.31
C LEU A 18 -20.51 -22.48 -40.49
N ARG A 19 -21.29 -23.55 -40.23
CA ARG A 19 -22.59 -23.36 -39.52
C ARG A 19 -22.89 -24.31 -38.36
N LEU A 20 -21.89 -24.99 -37.78
CA LEU A 20 -22.12 -25.87 -36.62
C LEU A 20 -21.27 -25.57 -35.38
N VAL A 21 -20.48 -24.50 -35.35
CA VAL A 21 -19.67 -24.13 -34.17
C VAL A 21 -20.40 -23.14 -33.24
N ALA A 22 -21.60 -22.66 -33.60
CA ALA A 22 -22.28 -21.59 -32.86
C ALA A 22 -23.34 -22.04 -31.82
N ALA A 23 -23.37 -23.31 -31.42
CA ALA A 23 -24.41 -23.81 -30.50
C ALA A 23 -23.90 -24.66 -29.30
N LEU A 24 -22.59 -24.61 -28.99
CA LEU A 24 -22.03 -25.38 -27.86
C LEU A 24 -21.16 -24.53 -26.90
N ALA A 25 -21.43 -23.22 -26.82
CA ALA A 25 -20.72 -22.29 -25.93
C ALA A 25 -21.64 -21.60 -24.89
N LEU A 26 -22.83 -22.16 -24.62
CA LEU A 26 -23.81 -21.55 -23.70
C LEU A 26 -24.24 -22.46 -22.53
N THR A 27 -23.49 -23.53 -22.25
CA THR A 27 -23.83 -24.52 -21.19
C THR A 27 -22.67 -24.86 -20.27
N LEU A 28 -21.71 -23.93 -20.08
CA LEU A 28 -20.60 -24.11 -19.15
C LEU A 28 -20.42 -22.91 -18.19
N CYS A 29 -21.51 -22.41 -17.63
CA CYS A 29 -21.48 -21.45 -16.51
C CYS A 29 -22.10 -22.00 -15.21
N LEU A 30 -22.38 -23.31 -15.11
CA LEU A 30 -22.91 -23.93 -13.89
C LEU A 30 -21.82 -24.56 -12.98
N GLY A 31 -20.57 -24.10 -13.06
CA GLY A 31 -19.45 -24.76 -12.39
C GLY A 31 -18.44 -23.86 -11.67
N ALA A 32 -18.69 -22.55 -11.60
CA ALA A 32 -17.92 -21.65 -10.74
C ALA A 32 -18.94 -20.95 -9.85
N GLY A 33 -18.98 -21.31 -8.57
CA GLY A 33 -19.74 -20.56 -7.59
C GLY A 33 -19.34 -19.09 -7.69
N CYS A 34 -20.32 -18.22 -7.89
CA CYS A 34 -20.17 -16.83 -7.52
C CYS A 34 -19.95 -16.86 -6.00
N GLY A 35 -18.77 -16.48 -5.54
CA GLY A 35 -18.57 -16.21 -4.12
C GLY A 35 -19.51 -15.08 -3.73
N ASP A 36 -20.39 -15.35 -2.77
CA ASP A 36 -21.21 -14.34 -2.13
C ASP A 36 -20.28 -13.36 -1.38
N ASP A 37 -20.34 -12.10 -1.79
CA ASP A 37 -19.73 -10.92 -1.18
C ASP A 37 -20.42 -10.65 0.17
N ASP A 38 -20.11 -11.45 1.18
CA ASP A 38 -20.35 -11.08 2.58
C ASP A 38 -19.09 -10.39 3.10
N ALA A 39 -18.90 -9.12 2.73
CA ALA A 39 -17.98 -8.22 3.41
C ALA A 39 -18.63 -7.77 4.73
N PRO A 40 -18.18 -8.26 5.91
CA PRO A 40 -18.64 -7.69 7.15
C PRO A 40 -18.12 -6.25 7.24
N ALA A 41 -19.05 -5.32 7.49
CA ALA A 41 -18.71 -4.01 8.01
C ALA A 41 -17.85 -4.20 9.27
N GLY A 42 -16.68 -3.56 9.27
CA GLY A 42 -15.60 -3.79 10.22
C GLY A 42 -16.05 -3.74 11.68
N THR A 43 -15.69 -4.80 12.40
CA THR A 43 -15.33 -4.78 13.82
C THR A 43 -14.41 -5.98 14.08
N ASP A 44 -13.26 -6.00 13.44
CA ASP A 44 -12.15 -6.90 13.75
C ASP A 44 -10.97 -6.05 14.24
N ALA A 45 -11.03 -5.73 15.52
CA ALA A 45 -9.84 -5.45 16.32
C ALA A 45 -8.98 -6.72 16.30
N GLY A 46 -8.07 -6.80 15.33
CA GLY A 46 -7.20 -7.94 15.10
C GLY A 46 -5.75 -7.51 14.88
N MET A 47 -5.02 -7.30 15.98
CA MET A 47 -3.58 -7.54 16.12
C MET A 47 -2.65 -7.14 14.95
N ASP A 48 -2.73 -5.89 14.51
CA ASP A 48 -1.52 -5.16 14.10
C ASP A 48 -1.09 -4.32 15.29
N ALA A 49 0.19 -4.36 15.66
CA ALA A 49 0.74 -3.56 16.75
C ALA A 49 0.79 -2.05 16.41
N GLY A 50 -0.05 -1.60 15.48
CA GLY A 50 -0.14 -0.23 15.03
C GLY A 50 -1.60 0.21 15.04
N GLY A 51 -1.88 1.33 15.73
CA GLY A 51 -3.20 1.93 15.83
C GLY A 51 -3.77 2.40 14.47
N PRO A 52 -4.86 3.18 14.46
CA PRO A 52 -5.45 3.67 13.22
C PRO A 52 -4.39 4.34 12.33
N ALA A 53 -4.49 4.12 11.01
CA ALA A 53 -3.60 4.76 10.07
C ALA A 53 -3.83 6.28 10.11
N CYS A 54 -2.75 7.05 10.19
CA CYS A 54 -2.79 8.51 10.19
C CYS A 54 -2.21 9.06 8.88
N THR A 55 -2.72 10.21 8.45
CA THR A 55 -2.25 10.88 7.22
C THR A 55 -2.30 12.40 7.39
N PRO A 56 -1.45 13.16 6.69
CA PRO A 56 -1.51 14.63 6.71
C PRO A 56 -2.87 15.21 6.29
N SER A 57 -3.64 14.44 5.51
CA SER A 57 -4.84 14.92 4.79
C SER A 57 -6.19 14.51 5.41
N GLY A 58 -6.24 13.87 6.58
CA GLY A 58 -7.54 13.67 7.23
C GLY A 58 -7.68 12.58 8.29
N PHE A 59 -6.64 11.78 8.58
CA PHE A 59 -6.67 10.85 9.71
C PHE A 59 -5.70 11.33 10.80
N TRP A 60 -6.26 11.69 11.95
CA TRP A 60 -5.55 12.14 13.15
C TRP A 60 -5.64 11.07 14.24
N CYS A 61 -4.69 11.08 15.17
CA CYS A 61 -4.68 10.15 16.31
C CYS A 61 -5.50 10.67 17.49
N ASP A 62 -5.84 9.78 18.41
CA ASP A 62 -6.56 10.14 19.63
C ASP A 62 -5.67 11.01 20.57
N PRO A 63 -6.27 11.75 21.53
CA PRO A 63 -5.48 12.49 22.51
C PRO A 63 -4.51 11.59 23.28
N GLY A 64 -3.23 11.98 23.31
CA GLY A 64 -2.16 11.17 23.92
C GLY A 64 -1.48 10.21 22.95
N GLU A 65 -1.86 10.21 21.67
CA GLU A 65 -1.19 9.47 20.62
C GLU A 65 -0.51 10.41 19.60
N SER A 66 0.51 9.90 18.91
CA SER A 66 1.20 10.58 17.82
C SER A 66 1.22 9.72 16.57
N CYS A 67 1.26 10.37 15.41
CA CYS A 67 1.35 9.70 14.12
C CYS A 67 2.79 9.28 13.83
N ASP A 68 3.12 8.01 14.04
CA ASP A 68 4.42 7.42 13.72
C ASP A 68 4.52 7.13 12.22
N ARG A 69 5.38 7.88 11.53
CA ARG A 69 5.66 7.68 10.10
C ARG A 69 6.94 6.91 9.86
N GLY A 70 7.56 6.38 10.91
CA GLY A 70 8.77 5.57 10.83
C GLY A 70 9.94 6.38 10.29
N GLY A 71 10.13 7.60 10.80
CA GLY A 71 11.28 8.43 10.46
C GLY A 71 11.10 9.31 9.21
N ARG A 72 9.85 9.52 8.76
CA ARG A 72 9.54 10.20 7.50
C ARG A 72 8.65 11.40 7.72
N CYS A 73 8.94 12.50 7.02
CA CYS A 73 8.15 13.72 7.12
C CYS A 73 6.85 13.75 6.31
N ASP A 74 6.63 12.73 5.50
CA ASP A 74 5.45 12.63 4.66
C ASP A 74 4.92 11.20 4.55
N GLY A 75 3.67 11.14 4.09
CA GLY A 75 2.98 9.88 3.82
C GLY A 75 2.18 9.36 5.02
N PRO A 76 1.57 8.18 4.86
CA PRO A 76 0.81 7.55 5.92
C PRO A 76 1.73 7.05 7.03
N GLY A 77 1.18 7.05 8.24
CA GLY A 77 1.80 6.47 9.42
C GLY A 77 0.77 5.71 10.25
N THR A 78 1.15 5.41 11.48
CA THR A 78 0.33 4.67 12.43
C THR A 78 0.24 5.43 13.74
N CYS A 79 -0.95 5.51 14.32
CA CYS A 79 -1.09 6.08 15.66
C CYS A 79 -0.44 5.18 16.72
N VAL A 80 0.45 5.79 17.49
CA VAL A 80 1.14 5.16 18.62
C VAL A 80 0.95 5.99 19.89
N PRO A 81 0.77 5.36 21.05
CA PRO A 81 0.64 6.07 22.32
C PRO A 81 1.96 6.77 22.67
N VAL A 82 1.86 8.01 23.13
CA VAL A 82 2.99 8.78 23.66
C VAL A 82 3.01 8.66 25.18
N PRO A 83 4.11 8.20 25.78
CA PRO A 83 4.26 8.18 27.23
C PRO A 83 4.12 9.59 27.84
N ASP A 84 3.29 9.73 28.87
CA ASP A 84 3.20 10.94 29.69
C ASP A 84 3.33 10.56 31.20
N PRO A 85 4.40 11.02 31.89
CA PRO A 85 5.47 11.85 31.37
C PRO A 85 6.44 11.06 30.47
N CYS A 86 7.07 11.76 29.53
CA CYS A 86 8.21 11.20 28.80
C CYS A 86 9.35 10.83 29.77
N PRO A 87 10.07 9.71 29.51
CA PRO A 87 11.26 9.36 30.28
C PRO A 87 12.34 10.45 30.13
N THR A 88 13.20 10.58 31.13
CA THR A 88 14.33 11.51 31.09
C THR A 88 15.28 11.13 29.94
N PRO A 89 15.52 12.03 28.98
CA PRO A 89 16.40 11.76 27.85
C PRO A 89 17.88 11.69 28.28
N GLY A 90 18.63 10.79 27.65
CA GLY A 90 20.08 10.71 27.71
C GLY A 90 20.78 11.67 26.73
N PRO A 91 22.13 11.74 26.77
CA PRO A 91 22.90 12.62 25.90
C PRO A 91 22.85 12.26 24.41
N ASP A 92 22.58 10.98 24.09
CA ASP A 92 22.56 10.44 22.72
C ASP A 92 21.13 10.28 22.16
N ASP A 93 20.10 10.65 22.93
CA ASP A 93 18.69 10.51 22.52
C ASP A 93 18.19 11.68 21.66
N GLN A 94 19.03 12.71 21.43
CA GLN A 94 18.64 13.89 20.67
C GLN A 94 18.25 13.50 19.24
N VAL A 95 17.12 14.04 18.77
CA VAL A 95 16.57 13.78 17.44
C VAL A 95 16.21 15.07 16.71
N CYS A 96 16.13 14.96 15.38
CA CYS A 96 15.56 15.98 14.50
C CYS A 96 14.06 15.77 14.36
N GLY A 97 13.26 16.80 14.54
CA GLY A 97 11.86 16.79 14.15
C GLY A 97 11.66 17.12 12.67
N CYS A 98 10.55 16.67 12.10
CA CYS A 98 10.12 17.07 10.76
C CYS A 98 9.80 18.56 10.60
N ASP A 99 9.68 19.30 11.70
CA ASP A 99 9.59 20.76 11.73
C ASP A 99 10.98 21.44 11.67
N GLY A 100 12.06 20.67 11.60
CA GLY A 100 13.44 21.13 11.57
C GLY A 100 14.00 21.50 12.94
N ALA A 101 13.26 21.28 14.02
CA ALA A 101 13.70 21.58 15.39
C ALA A 101 14.41 20.38 16.03
N PHE A 102 15.33 20.67 16.96
CA PHE A 102 15.93 19.63 17.80
C PHE A 102 15.03 19.30 18.99
N TYR A 103 14.83 18.01 19.22
CA TYR A 103 14.15 17.49 20.39
C TYR A 103 15.10 16.66 21.25
N PRO A 104 14.99 16.75 22.58
CA PRO A 104 15.87 16.00 23.48
C PRO A 104 15.64 14.49 23.44
N SER A 105 14.46 14.02 23.01
CA SER A 105 14.19 12.62 22.63
C SER A 105 13.03 12.47 21.64
N GLU A 106 12.94 11.29 21.01
CA GLU A 106 11.78 10.88 20.19
C GLU A 106 10.45 11.03 20.93
N CYS A 107 10.42 10.70 22.23
CA CYS A 107 9.20 10.87 23.04
C CYS A 107 8.76 12.34 23.09
N THR A 108 9.70 13.25 23.32
CA THR A 108 9.38 14.69 23.38
C THR A 108 8.97 15.27 22.03
N ALA A 109 9.53 14.78 20.92
CA ALA A 109 9.07 15.13 19.57
C ALA A 109 7.63 14.67 19.34
N ARG A 110 7.35 13.40 19.65
CA ARG A 110 6.01 12.80 19.52
C ARG A 110 4.99 13.46 20.44
N ALA A 111 5.36 13.85 21.65
CA ALA A 111 4.52 14.62 22.57
C ALA A 111 4.16 16.01 22.02
N ALA A 112 5.01 16.60 21.19
CA ALA A 112 4.72 17.82 20.44
C ALA A 112 3.95 17.57 19.13
N GLY A 113 3.60 16.31 18.81
CA GLY A 113 2.94 15.92 17.57
C GLY A 113 3.86 15.90 16.35
N VAL A 114 5.17 15.89 16.56
CA VAL A 114 6.19 15.92 15.51
C VAL A 114 6.83 14.54 15.36
N ASP A 115 6.87 14.03 14.13
CA ASP A 115 7.60 12.79 13.81
C ASP A 115 9.10 13.08 13.66
N VAL A 116 9.92 12.07 13.91
CA VAL A 116 11.38 12.18 13.81
C VAL A 116 11.80 12.09 12.34
N TYR A 117 12.81 12.86 11.96
CA TYR A 117 13.40 12.85 10.63
C TYR A 117 14.86 12.42 10.70
N PHE A 118 15.28 11.52 9.82
CA PHE A 118 16.65 11.00 9.77
C PHE A 118 17.41 11.33 8.48
N ASP A 119 16.81 12.11 7.57
CA ASP A 119 17.44 12.41 6.29
C ASP A 119 18.50 13.52 6.42
N ASP A 120 19.24 13.77 5.34
CA ASP A 120 20.42 14.64 5.34
C ASP A 120 20.14 16.15 5.35
N GLU A 121 18.87 16.59 5.41
CA GLU A 121 18.61 18.00 5.69
C GLU A 121 19.00 18.33 7.14
N PRO A 122 19.89 19.31 7.35
CA PRO A 122 20.33 19.66 8.69
C PRO A 122 19.15 20.27 9.44
N CYS A 123 18.82 19.71 10.61
CA CYS A 123 18.01 20.43 11.59
C CYS A 123 18.71 21.75 11.83
N THR A 124 18.07 22.83 11.40
CA THR A 124 18.60 24.15 11.62
C THR A 124 18.36 24.44 13.08
N THR A 125 19.42 24.45 13.90
CA THR A 125 19.39 25.30 15.09
C THR A 125 19.04 26.69 14.57
N PRO A 126 17.94 27.33 15.01
CA PRO A 126 17.49 28.59 14.44
C PRO A 126 18.69 29.53 14.30
N ALA A 127 18.95 29.94 13.06
CA ALA A 127 20.10 30.78 12.73
C ALA A 127 20.02 32.04 13.60
N GLU A 128 21.00 32.21 14.49
CA GLU A 128 21.18 33.42 15.30
C GLU A 128 21.53 34.63 14.42
#